data_AF-A0A238LJS5-F1
#
_entry.id   AF-A0A238LJS5-F1
#
_cell.length_a   1.000
_cell.length_b   1.000
_cell.length_c   1.000
_cell.angle_alpha   90.00
_cell.angle_beta   90.00
_cell.angle_gamma   90.00
#
_symmetry.space_group_name_H-M   'P 1'
#
loop_
_entity.id
_entity.type
_entity.pdbx_description
1 polymer ?
#
loop_
_entity_poly.entity_id
_entity_poly.type
_entity_poly.pdbx_seq_one_letter_code
_entity_poly.pdbx_strand_id
1 'polypeptide(L)'
;MYDMTAASDAAQRIGTIVHLGAGTGEALDNYLDSGAAQIVLVEPEPERAEDLRALVASLSARDQARVQVIERAVAMQDGTAMLTVFNQTDASSLVPPTGLSELYPGLRVLSRTEVETVSPASLLKTLTLDPDALNWLIVETPGLEAQVLRALADLGGLTQFVRLDLRCGAEPLYEGAASGQEILTWLAEEGYLLGPSPEEADPDLCERRLMRNPSLPKIRAVEAECADLKARLGELEAALDVQTQERAAERQSTEAAAASQAEQLHSLTAALEEKSKALETSEQARKTRVEQVEHLNAEKAALTEKLSQSEAAAASQAEQVQSLTAALEEKSKALETSEQARKTRVEQVEHLNAEKAALTERLSQSEAAAASQAERVQSLTAALEEKSKALESSEQARKTRVEQVENLNSEKAALTEKLSKSEAAAASQAEQVRSLTAEKTALSAQVDDLTKKLAEASLVTKADLAAAHAERDRLRKELEDTKAALQTSQTQRAQLAQSRDDIVRAEGQIALIKDLLLSGPEL
;
A
#
# COMPACT_ATOMS: atom_id res chain seq x y z
N MET A 1 48.45 -26.72 95.24
CA MET A 1 49.54 -26.21 96.09
C MET A 1 49.80 -24.78 95.65
N TYR A 2 48.94 -23.86 96.10
CA TYR A 2 49.06 -22.44 95.77
C TYR A 2 50.03 -21.85 96.78
N ASP A 3 51.18 -21.41 96.29
CA ASP A 3 52.21 -20.75 97.07
C ASP A 3 51.64 -19.41 97.60
N MET A 4 51.31 -19.37 98.90
CA MET A 4 50.78 -18.19 99.59
C MET A 4 51.88 -17.17 99.95
N THR A 5 53.10 -17.29 99.42
CA THR A 5 54.21 -16.39 99.76
C THR A 5 54.31 -15.12 98.91
N ALA A 6 53.33 -14.83 98.05
CA ALA A 6 53.40 -13.69 97.12
C ALA A 6 52.25 -12.67 97.25
N ALA A 7 51.83 -12.36 98.48
CA ALA A 7 51.11 -11.12 98.79
C ALA A 7 52.00 -10.24 99.67
N SER A 8 52.96 -9.58 99.03
CA SER A 8 53.58 -8.31 99.44
C SER A 8 53.59 -8.01 100.94
N ASP A 9 54.68 -8.42 101.57
CA ASP A 9 55.16 -8.12 102.92
C ASP A 9 55.51 -6.62 103.09
N ALA A 10 54.60 -5.73 102.73
CA ALA A 10 54.55 -4.39 103.31
C ALA A 10 53.73 -4.57 104.58
N ALA A 11 54.39 -4.60 105.75
CA ALA A 11 53.72 -4.70 107.04
C ALA A 11 52.55 -3.72 107.09
N GLN A 12 51.33 -4.23 106.87
CA GLN A 12 50.16 -3.39 106.76
C GLN A 12 49.98 -2.73 108.13
N ARG A 13 49.98 -1.40 108.15
CA ARG A 13 49.83 -0.63 109.38
C ARG A 13 48.57 -1.10 110.10
N ILE A 14 48.70 -1.51 111.35
CA ILE A 14 47.53 -1.84 112.18
C ILE A 14 46.85 -0.52 112.55
N GLY A 15 45.60 -0.38 112.09
CA GLY A 15 44.78 0.79 112.30
C GLY A 15 44.21 0.76 113.70
N THR A 16 42.99 0.24 113.81
CA THR A 16 42.27 0.16 115.09
C THR A 16 42.05 -1.30 115.47
N ILE A 17 42.42 -1.64 116.70
CA ILE A 17 42.05 -2.90 117.36
C ILE A 17 40.80 -2.63 118.19
N VAL A 18 39.76 -3.44 118.02
CA VAL A 18 38.51 -3.35 118.79
C VAL A 18 38.28 -4.69 119.47
N HIS A 19 38.30 -4.73 120.80
CA HIS A 19 38.08 -5.95 121.58
C HIS A 19 36.75 -5.86 122.31
N LEU A 20 35.79 -6.68 121.90
CA LEU A 20 34.50 -6.82 122.55
C LEU A 20 34.58 -7.91 123.61
N GLY A 21 34.33 -7.55 124.87
CA GLY A 21 34.55 -8.44 126.02
C GLY A 21 36.02 -8.48 126.45
N ALA A 22 36.62 -7.32 126.67
CA ALA A 22 38.05 -7.20 126.94
C ALA A 22 38.52 -7.85 128.26
N GLY A 23 37.60 -8.16 129.18
CA GLY A 23 37.89 -8.84 130.43
C GLY A 23 38.86 -8.05 131.31
N THR A 24 39.93 -8.70 131.76
CA THR A 24 41.00 -8.10 132.56
C THR A 24 42.08 -7.43 131.71
N GLY A 25 41.98 -7.51 130.37
CA GLY A 25 42.93 -6.88 129.46
C GLY A 25 44.23 -7.64 129.27
N GLU A 26 44.24 -8.97 129.45
CA GLU A 26 45.45 -9.81 129.33
C GLU A 26 46.16 -9.67 127.97
N ALA A 27 45.40 -9.36 126.92
CA ALA A 27 45.93 -9.16 125.57
C ALA A 27 46.43 -7.73 125.29
N LEU A 28 46.30 -6.79 126.24
CA LEU A 28 46.60 -5.37 126.01
C LEU A 28 48.07 -5.13 125.63
N ASP A 29 49.02 -5.80 126.29
CA ASP A 29 50.44 -5.67 125.96
C ASP A 29 50.71 -6.13 124.52
N ASN A 30 50.12 -7.25 124.11
CA ASN A 30 50.22 -7.74 122.72
C ASN A 30 49.64 -6.74 121.72
N TYR A 31 48.55 -6.06 122.07
CA TYR A 31 47.96 -5.02 121.23
C TYR A 31 48.85 -3.78 121.13
N LEU A 32 49.50 -3.38 122.23
CA LEU A 32 50.42 -2.25 122.25
C LEU A 32 51.67 -2.53 121.41
N ASP A 33 52.25 -3.73 121.56
CA ASP A 33 53.42 -4.22 120.83
C ASP A 33 53.17 -4.37 119.33
N SER A 34 51.92 -4.62 118.94
CA SER A 34 51.50 -4.66 117.53
C SER A 34 51.67 -3.31 116.81
N GLY A 35 51.80 -2.21 117.56
CA GLY A 35 51.93 -0.86 117.00
C GLY A 35 50.61 -0.27 116.49
N ALA A 36 49.46 -0.83 116.90
CA ALA A 36 48.13 -0.33 116.56
C ALA A 36 47.99 1.17 116.81
N ALA A 37 47.35 1.89 115.90
CA ALA A 37 47.15 3.33 116.04
C ALA A 37 46.15 3.68 117.14
N GLN A 38 45.12 2.84 117.29
CA GLN A 38 44.11 2.93 118.34
C GLN A 38 43.73 1.52 118.83
N ILE A 39 43.40 1.42 120.11
CA ILE A 39 42.94 0.20 120.77
C ILE A 39 41.67 0.57 121.54
N VAL A 40 40.57 -0.11 121.26
CA VAL A 40 39.28 0.11 121.91
C VAL A 40 38.91 -1.17 122.64
N LEU A 41 38.88 -1.09 123.97
CA LEU A 41 38.49 -2.18 124.86
C LEU A 41 37.06 -1.95 125.32
N VAL A 42 36.16 -2.88 125.00
CA VAL A 42 34.75 -2.82 125.40
C VAL A 42 34.52 -3.88 126.47
N GLU A 43 34.17 -3.45 127.68
CA GLU A 43 33.98 -4.33 128.83
C GLU A 43 32.69 -3.95 129.59
N PRO A 44 31.71 -4.84 129.71
CA PRO A 44 30.44 -4.52 130.36
C PRO A 44 30.47 -4.48 131.88
N GLU A 45 31.35 -5.24 132.56
CA GLU A 45 31.35 -5.33 134.02
C GLU A 45 32.01 -4.10 134.65
N PRO A 46 31.32 -3.31 135.51
CA PRO A 46 31.86 -2.06 136.04
C PRO A 46 33.19 -2.21 136.80
N GLU A 47 33.32 -3.27 137.62
CA GLU A 47 34.55 -3.55 138.38
C GLU A 47 35.74 -3.83 137.44
N ARG A 48 35.53 -4.66 136.40
CA ARG A 48 36.58 -4.94 135.41
C ARG A 48 36.91 -3.73 134.54
N ALA A 49 35.91 -2.94 134.15
CA ALA A 49 36.15 -1.71 133.40
C ALA A 49 36.96 -0.69 134.21
N GLU A 50 36.76 -0.64 135.53
CA GLU A 50 37.59 0.17 136.43
C GLU A 50 39.04 -0.37 136.49
N ASP A 51 39.22 -1.67 136.65
CA ASP A 51 40.54 -2.32 136.63
C ASP A 51 41.28 -2.08 135.30
N LEU A 52 40.57 -2.18 134.16
CA LEU A 52 41.10 -1.87 132.83
C LEU A 52 41.54 -0.41 132.72
N ARG A 53 40.76 0.54 133.26
CA ARG A 53 41.17 1.96 133.28
C ARG A 53 42.38 2.19 134.17
N ALA A 54 42.47 1.50 135.31
CA ALA A 54 43.63 1.58 136.18
C ALA A 54 44.89 1.02 135.48
N LEU A 55 44.75 -0.10 134.76
CA LEU A 55 45.81 -0.67 133.93
C LEU A 55 46.25 0.33 132.84
N VAL A 56 45.31 0.90 132.09
CA VAL A 56 45.60 1.92 131.05
C VAL A 56 46.27 3.16 131.64
N ALA A 57 45.88 3.60 132.84
CA ALA A 57 46.49 4.74 133.52
C ALA A 57 47.95 4.47 133.98
N SER A 58 48.35 3.20 134.07
CA SER A 58 49.73 2.80 134.40
C SER A 58 50.68 2.80 133.20
N LEU A 59 50.15 2.92 131.97
CA LEU A 59 50.91 2.91 130.73
C LEU A 59 51.69 4.22 130.50
N SER A 60 52.58 4.22 129.51
CA SER A 60 53.24 5.45 129.05
C SER A 60 52.22 6.45 128.50
N ALA A 61 52.50 7.77 128.57
CA ALA A 61 51.59 8.79 128.05
C ALA A 61 51.26 8.61 126.55
N ARG A 62 52.22 8.04 125.78
CA ARG A 62 52.02 7.70 124.37
C ARG A 62 51.02 6.56 124.21
N ASP A 63 51.14 5.52 125.02
CA ASP A 63 50.31 4.32 124.93
C ASP A 63 48.91 4.57 125.51
N GLN A 64 48.83 5.29 126.62
CA GLN A 64 47.57 5.74 127.22
C GLN A 64 46.72 6.53 126.21
N ALA A 65 47.32 7.38 125.37
CA ALA A 65 46.61 8.14 124.35
C ALA A 65 46.08 7.28 123.17
N ARG A 66 46.53 6.01 123.06
CA ARG A 66 46.07 5.06 122.03
C ARG A 66 44.94 4.15 122.54
N VAL A 67 44.70 4.06 123.84
CA VAL A 67 43.76 3.09 124.42
C VAL A 67 42.50 3.78 124.94
N GLN A 68 41.34 3.30 124.50
CA GLN A 68 40.03 3.73 124.98
C GLN A 68 39.33 2.56 125.66
N VAL A 69 38.78 2.79 126.86
CA VAL A 69 37.92 1.82 127.55
C VAL A 69 36.47 2.28 127.45
N ILE A 70 35.59 1.41 126.97
CA ILE A 70 34.14 1.62 126.86
C ILE A 70 33.45 0.65 127.83
N GLU A 71 32.89 1.18 128.91
CA GLU A 71 32.14 0.39 129.91
C GLU A 71 30.71 0.11 129.41
N ARG A 72 30.54 -0.74 128.41
CA ARG A 72 29.23 -1.08 127.83
C ARG A 72 29.22 -2.52 127.35
N ALA A 73 28.08 -3.18 127.45
CA ALA A 73 27.88 -4.47 126.77
C ALA A 73 27.47 -4.25 125.31
N VAL A 74 28.03 -5.03 124.38
CA VAL A 74 27.52 -5.02 122.99
C VAL A 74 26.25 -5.86 122.92
N ALA A 75 25.13 -5.23 122.56
CA ALA A 75 23.82 -5.88 122.44
C ALA A 75 23.08 -5.38 121.19
N MET A 76 21.90 -5.90 120.87
CA MET A 76 21.20 -5.50 119.62
C MET A 76 20.64 -4.07 119.67
N GLN A 77 20.54 -3.45 120.84
CA GLN A 77 19.98 -2.11 121.05
C GLN A 77 20.76 -1.35 122.13
N ASP A 78 20.76 -0.02 122.04
CA ASP A 78 21.27 0.86 123.09
C ASP A 78 20.29 0.86 124.29
N GLY A 79 20.80 0.91 125.52
CA GLY A 79 19.95 0.87 126.72
C GLY A 79 20.64 0.23 127.93
N THR A 80 19.91 -0.62 128.65
CA THR A 80 20.46 -1.44 129.74
C THR A 80 20.06 -2.90 129.56
N ALA A 81 20.90 -3.82 130.05
CA ALA A 81 20.62 -5.25 130.09
C ALA A 81 21.19 -5.87 131.37
N MET A 82 20.68 -7.05 131.73
CA MET A 82 21.16 -7.78 132.90
C MET A 82 22.33 -8.69 132.52
N LEU A 83 23.54 -8.38 132.97
CA LEU A 83 24.70 -9.24 132.86
C LEU A 83 24.67 -10.29 133.98
N THR A 84 24.74 -11.57 133.62
CA THR A 84 24.92 -12.65 134.60
C THR A 84 26.40 -12.97 134.71
N VAL A 85 26.97 -12.78 135.89
CA VAL A 85 28.39 -13.02 136.17
C VAL A 85 28.54 -14.39 136.81
N PHE A 86 29.43 -15.22 136.26
CA PHE A 86 29.71 -16.56 136.76
C PHE A 86 31.05 -16.65 137.48
N ASN A 87 31.27 -17.74 138.21
CA ASN A 87 32.58 -18.07 138.77
C ASN A 87 33.64 -18.39 137.70
N GLN A 88 33.19 -18.63 136.46
CA GLN A 88 34.02 -18.56 135.26
C GLN A 88 33.78 -17.21 134.61
N THR A 89 34.69 -16.27 134.85
CA THR A 89 34.52 -14.85 134.53
C THR A 89 34.35 -14.58 133.03
N ASP A 90 35.05 -15.33 132.19
CA ASP A 90 35.00 -15.25 130.71
C ASP A 90 33.70 -15.79 130.12
N ALA A 91 32.93 -16.53 130.90
CA ALA A 91 31.61 -17.06 130.50
C ALA A 91 30.45 -16.13 130.88
N SER A 92 30.74 -14.95 131.46
CA SER A 92 29.70 -14.00 131.83
C SER A 92 28.99 -13.47 130.58
N SER A 93 27.66 -13.45 130.62
CA SER A 93 26.85 -13.17 129.43
C SER A 93 25.56 -12.41 129.76
N LEU A 94 25.06 -11.68 128.75
CA LEU A 94 23.72 -11.10 128.74
C LEU A 94 22.62 -12.16 128.49
N VAL A 95 23.02 -13.37 128.09
CA VAL A 95 22.14 -14.44 127.65
C VAL A 95 22.25 -15.65 128.61
N PRO A 96 21.16 -16.37 128.87
CA PRO A 96 21.20 -17.54 129.75
C PRO A 96 22.14 -18.67 129.25
N PRO A 97 22.91 -19.31 130.15
CA PRO A 97 23.80 -20.42 129.81
C PRO A 97 23.02 -21.74 129.67
N THR A 98 22.81 -22.21 128.45
CA THR A 98 22.14 -23.48 128.16
C THR A 98 23.18 -24.61 128.10
N GLY A 99 23.80 -24.83 126.94
CA GLY A 99 24.84 -25.85 126.75
C GLY A 99 26.06 -25.65 127.64
N LEU A 100 26.37 -24.41 128.03
CA LEU A 100 27.46 -24.11 128.95
C LEU A 100 27.26 -24.77 130.33
N SER A 101 26.02 -24.84 130.81
CA SER A 101 25.70 -25.45 132.11
C SER A 101 25.91 -26.97 132.09
N GLU A 102 25.78 -27.60 130.92
CA GLU A 102 26.08 -29.02 130.71
C GLU A 102 27.59 -29.25 130.62
N LEU A 103 28.29 -28.35 129.93
CA LEU A 103 29.75 -28.41 129.76
C LEU A 103 30.50 -28.18 131.08
N TYR A 104 30.01 -27.27 131.93
CA TYR A 104 30.59 -26.96 133.24
C TYR A 104 29.58 -27.18 134.37
N PRO A 105 29.45 -28.42 134.92
CA PRO A 105 28.52 -28.70 136.01
C PRO A 105 28.77 -27.89 137.30
N GLY A 106 29.97 -27.31 137.46
CA GLY A 106 30.35 -26.43 138.58
C GLY A 106 30.09 -24.94 138.33
N LEU A 107 29.45 -24.56 137.23
CA LEU A 107 29.11 -23.19 136.89
C LEU A 107 28.11 -22.62 137.91
N ARG A 108 28.45 -21.49 138.53
CA ARG A 108 27.62 -20.82 139.53
C ARG A 108 27.53 -19.34 139.22
N VAL A 109 26.32 -18.80 139.33
CA VAL A 109 26.07 -17.35 139.28
C VAL A 109 26.65 -16.72 140.54
N LEU A 110 27.57 -15.77 140.38
CA LEU A 110 28.11 -14.96 141.46
C LEU A 110 27.24 -13.73 141.70
N SER A 111 26.84 -13.05 140.62
CA SER A 111 26.03 -11.84 140.68
C SER A 111 25.20 -11.66 139.39
N ARG A 112 24.25 -10.73 139.46
CA ARG A 112 23.52 -10.22 138.30
C ARG A 112 23.55 -8.70 138.39
N THR A 113 24.15 -8.07 137.39
CA THR A 113 24.41 -6.62 137.40
C THR A 113 23.74 -6.00 136.19
N GLU A 114 22.97 -4.93 136.41
CA GLU A 114 22.46 -4.13 135.30
C GLU A 114 23.61 -3.33 134.71
N VAL A 115 23.84 -3.49 133.41
CA VAL A 115 24.92 -2.82 132.67
C VAL A 115 24.31 -2.03 131.52
N GLU A 116 24.96 -0.92 131.16
CA GLU A 116 24.57 -0.19 129.96
C GLU A 116 24.99 -0.95 128.70
N THR A 117 24.15 -0.89 127.66
CA THR A 117 24.38 -1.55 126.37
C THR A 117 24.63 -0.56 125.25
N VAL A 118 25.43 -0.98 124.28
CA VAL A 118 25.68 -0.28 123.01
C VAL A 118 25.37 -1.21 121.85
N SER A 119 24.62 -0.72 120.88
CA SER A 119 24.34 -1.42 119.64
C SER A 119 25.55 -1.42 118.70
N PRO A 120 25.72 -2.44 117.84
CA PRO A 120 26.73 -2.42 116.77
C PRO A 120 26.71 -1.12 115.94
N ALA A 121 25.53 -0.57 115.66
CA ALA A 121 25.37 0.68 114.93
C ALA A 121 25.93 1.89 115.71
N SER A 122 25.65 1.99 117.00
CA SER A 122 26.14 3.08 117.84
C SER A 122 27.63 2.91 118.15
N LEU A 123 28.11 1.68 118.35
CA LEU A 123 29.52 1.38 118.54
C LEU A 123 30.34 1.77 117.29
N LEU A 124 29.90 1.40 116.08
CA LEU A 124 30.61 1.79 114.85
C LEU A 124 30.78 3.31 114.70
N LYS A 125 29.86 4.13 115.24
CA LYS A 125 29.96 5.59 115.21
C LYS A 125 31.00 6.15 116.17
N THR A 126 31.35 5.42 117.24
CA THR A 126 32.39 5.85 118.18
C THR A 126 33.78 5.46 117.72
N LEU A 127 33.88 4.46 116.83
CA LEU A 127 35.14 3.97 116.29
C LEU A 127 35.67 4.89 115.19
N THR A 128 36.99 5.09 115.18
CA THR A 128 37.71 5.68 114.05
C THR A 128 38.43 4.55 113.32
N LEU A 129 37.88 4.11 112.19
CA LEU A 129 38.43 3.02 111.38
C LEU A 129 39.05 3.61 110.10
N ASP A 130 40.33 3.35 109.88
CA ASP A 130 41.00 3.72 108.63
C ASP A 130 40.76 2.61 107.59
N PRO A 131 40.07 2.89 106.47
CA PRO A 131 39.72 1.86 105.48
C PRO A 131 40.95 1.25 104.78
N ASP A 132 42.10 1.93 104.80
CA ASP A 132 43.34 1.45 104.17
C ASP A 132 44.24 0.70 105.17
N ALA A 133 43.93 0.76 106.46
CA ALA A 133 44.68 0.07 107.51
C ALA A 133 44.13 -1.34 107.80
N LEU A 134 44.94 -2.15 108.47
CA LEU A 134 44.46 -3.40 109.05
C LEU A 134 43.70 -3.07 110.34
N ASN A 135 42.37 -2.93 110.23
CA ASN A 135 41.51 -2.89 111.41
C ASN A 135 41.21 -4.33 111.85
N TRP A 136 41.28 -4.56 113.16
CA TRP A 136 41.16 -5.87 113.77
C TRP A 136 40.03 -5.85 114.80
N LEU A 137 39.05 -6.73 114.63
CA LEU A 137 37.97 -6.94 115.58
C LEU A 137 38.20 -8.26 116.34
N ILE A 138 38.10 -8.21 117.66
CA ILE A 138 38.08 -9.37 118.55
C ILE A 138 36.68 -9.46 119.14
N VAL A 139 36.03 -10.61 118.98
CA VAL A 139 34.66 -10.85 119.44
C VAL A 139 34.67 -11.93 120.52
N GLU A 140 34.52 -11.49 121.76
CA GLU A 140 34.33 -12.32 122.95
C GLU A 140 33.06 -11.86 123.67
N THR A 141 31.92 -12.05 123.00
CA THR A 141 30.59 -11.71 123.54
C THR A 141 29.78 -12.99 123.72
N PRO A 142 30.00 -13.77 124.80
CA PRO A 142 29.48 -15.12 124.91
C PRO A 142 27.97 -15.19 124.69
N GLY A 143 27.53 -15.96 123.71
CA GLY A 143 26.11 -16.14 123.36
C GLY A 143 25.53 -15.08 122.41
N LEU A 144 26.27 -14.02 122.10
CA LEU A 144 25.84 -12.94 121.19
C LEU A 144 26.75 -12.79 119.96
N GLU A 145 27.81 -13.58 119.83
CA GLU A 145 28.85 -13.46 118.81
C GLU A 145 28.25 -13.39 117.40
N ALA A 146 27.37 -14.35 117.06
CA ALA A 146 26.72 -14.41 115.76
C ALA A 146 25.80 -13.21 115.50
N GLN A 147 25.07 -12.75 116.52
CA GLN A 147 24.14 -11.63 116.40
C GLN A 147 24.89 -10.31 116.20
N VAL A 148 25.96 -10.11 116.95
CA VAL A 148 26.85 -8.95 116.83
C VAL A 148 27.49 -8.90 115.45
N LEU A 149 28.07 -10.02 114.99
CA LEU A 149 28.70 -10.08 113.67
C LEU A 149 27.70 -9.83 112.53
N ARG A 150 26.49 -10.42 112.59
CA ARG A 150 25.44 -10.20 111.59
C ARG A 150 24.98 -8.74 111.55
N ALA A 151 24.74 -8.15 112.73
CA ALA A 151 24.39 -6.74 112.80
C ALA A 151 25.49 -5.83 112.25
N LEU A 152 26.77 -6.14 112.49
CA LEU A 152 27.89 -5.44 111.87
C LEU A 152 27.93 -5.63 110.35
N ALA A 153 27.61 -6.83 109.83
CA ALA A 153 27.55 -7.10 108.40
C ALA A 153 26.42 -6.35 107.70
N ASP A 154 25.21 -6.35 108.27
CA ASP A 154 24.03 -5.62 107.76
C ASP A 154 24.27 -4.12 107.63
N LEU A 155 25.10 -3.56 108.51
CA LEU A 155 25.52 -2.16 108.49
C LEU A 155 26.68 -1.88 107.52
N GLY A 156 27.19 -2.90 106.83
CA GLY A 156 28.43 -2.85 106.04
C GLY A 156 29.70 -2.65 106.90
N GLY A 157 29.57 -2.63 108.22
CA GLY A 157 30.65 -2.39 109.17
C GLY A 157 31.69 -3.51 109.21
N LEU A 158 31.26 -4.77 109.01
CA LEU A 158 32.16 -5.91 108.99
C LEU A 158 33.26 -5.74 107.92
N THR A 159 32.91 -5.15 106.76
CA THR A 159 33.87 -4.90 105.67
C THR A 159 35.03 -3.97 106.05
N GLN A 160 34.89 -3.19 107.12
CA GLN A 160 35.94 -2.29 107.61
C GLN A 160 37.04 -3.02 108.40
N PHE A 161 36.80 -4.28 108.79
CA PHE A 161 37.76 -5.11 109.52
C PHE A 161 38.44 -6.12 108.59
N VAL A 162 39.77 -6.07 108.53
CA VAL A 162 40.59 -6.99 107.73
C VAL A 162 40.80 -8.30 108.49
N ARG A 163 40.88 -8.25 109.81
CA ARG A 163 41.07 -9.41 110.69
C ARG A 163 39.94 -9.51 111.71
N LEU A 164 39.46 -10.73 111.92
CA LEU A 164 38.54 -11.10 112.99
C LEU A 164 39.18 -12.19 113.84
N ASP A 165 39.24 -11.98 115.15
CA ASP A 165 39.49 -13.07 116.09
C ASP A 165 38.19 -13.31 116.87
N LEU A 166 37.70 -14.55 116.83
CA LEU A 166 36.42 -14.94 117.39
C LEU A 166 36.66 -16.04 118.42
N ARG A 167 36.11 -15.87 119.62
CA ARG A 167 36.01 -16.95 120.60
C ARG A 167 34.56 -17.38 120.69
N CYS A 168 34.28 -18.64 120.36
CA CYS A 168 32.92 -19.17 120.36
C CYS A 168 32.90 -20.66 120.74
N GLY A 169 31.76 -21.12 121.24
CA GLY A 169 31.54 -22.53 121.52
C GLY A 169 31.57 -23.40 120.26
N ALA A 170 32.11 -24.61 120.36
CA ALA A 170 31.96 -25.61 119.29
C ALA A 170 30.46 -25.90 119.04
N GLU A 171 29.70 -26.05 120.12
CA GLU A 171 28.24 -26.18 120.16
C GLU A 171 27.58 -24.90 120.72
N PRO A 172 26.26 -24.71 120.56
CA PRO A 172 25.55 -23.59 121.19
C PRO A 172 25.57 -23.64 122.72
N LEU A 173 26.40 -22.80 123.34
CA LEU A 173 26.58 -22.77 124.80
C LEU A 173 25.56 -21.88 125.55
N TYR A 174 24.89 -20.97 124.85
CA TYR A 174 23.92 -20.03 125.42
C TYR A 174 22.60 -20.06 124.63
N GLU A 175 21.54 -19.56 125.24
CA GLU A 175 20.20 -19.53 124.63
C GLU A 175 20.19 -18.72 123.32
N GLY A 176 19.84 -19.36 122.20
CA GLY A 176 19.80 -18.70 120.90
C GLY A 176 21.18 -18.39 120.29
N ALA A 177 22.27 -18.91 120.88
CA ALA A 177 23.59 -18.85 120.28
C ALA A 177 23.69 -19.77 119.05
N ALA A 178 24.54 -19.40 118.09
CA ALA A 178 24.91 -20.29 116.99
C ALA A 178 26.15 -21.12 117.39
N SER A 179 26.29 -22.30 116.79
CA SER A 179 27.53 -23.08 116.88
C SER A 179 28.68 -22.37 116.17
N GLY A 180 29.92 -22.66 116.57
CA GLY A 180 31.11 -22.13 115.89
C GLY A 180 31.13 -22.46 114.40
N GLN A 181 30.69 -23.67 114.02
CA GLN A 181 30.64 -24.07 112.60
C GLN A 181 29.62 -23.25 111.79
N GLU A 182 28.46 -22.94 112.36
CA GLU A 182 27.47 -22.07 111.70
C GLU A 182 28.03 -20.65 111.51
N ILE A 183 28.70 -20.09 112.53
CA ILE A 183 29.31 -18.77 112.44
C ILE A 183 30.41 -18.76 111.37
N LEU A 184 31.29 -19.75 111.36
CA LEU A 184 32.37 -19.87 110.37
C LEU A 184 31.86 -20.03 108.94
N THR A 185 30.81 -20.83 108.75
CA THR A 185 30.19 -21.03 107.42
C THR A 185 29.62 -19.71 106.89
N TRP A 186 28.88 -18.99 107.74
CA TRP A 186 28.33 -17.69 107.38
C TRP A 186 29.43 -16.64 107.14
N LEU A 187 30.47 -16.58 107.99
CA LEU A 187 31.60 -15.67 107.79
C LEU A 187 32.34 -15.95 106.46
N ALA A 188 32.41 -17.22 106.02
CA ALA A 188 32.97 -17.57 104.72
C ALA A 188 32.13 -16.99 103.56
N GLU A 189 30.80 -16.99 103.69
CA GLU A 189 29.88 -16.33 102.74
C GLU A 189 30.04 -14.81 102.77
N GLU A 190 30.32 -14.21 103.93
CA GLU A 190 30.67 -12.78 104.06
C GLU A 190 32.09 -12.45 103.57
N GLY A 191 32.86 -13.48 103.20
CA GLY A 191 34.17 -13.34 102.59
C GLY A 191 35.33 -13.33 103.55
N TYR A 192 35.20 -13.96 104.71
CA TYR A 192 36.30 -14.25 105.61
C TYR A 192 36.85 -15.66 105.38
N LEU A 193 38.17 -15.77 105.38
CA LEU A 193 38.89 -17.03 105.26
C LEU A 193 39.39 -17.42 106.64
N LEU A 194 39.12 -18.66 107.02
CA LEU A 194 39.66 -19.24 108.24
C LEU A 194 41.19 -19.31 108.15
N GLY A 195 41.87 -18.67 109.10
CA GLY A 195 43.31 -18.73 109.29
C GLY A 195 43.73 -19.95 110.12
N PRO A 196 45.05 -20.10 110.36
CA PRO A 196 45.54 -21.16 111.23
C PRO A 196 45.00 -21.00 112.67
N SER A 197 44.56 -22.10 113.25
CA SER A 197 44.16 -22.17 114.66
C SER A 197 45.40 -22.12 115.56
N PRO A 198 45.32 -21.54 116.78
CA PRO A 198 46.32 -21.76 117.81
C PRO A 198 46.48 -23.26 118.11
N GLU A 199 47.71 -23.72 118.36
CA GLU A 199 48.03 -25.15 118.62
C GLU A 199 47.46 -25.67 119.95
N GLU A 200 47.21 -24.79 120.92
CA GLU A 200 46.71 -25.10 122.27
C GLU A 200 45.29 -24.56 122.52
N ALA A 201 44.42 -24.57 121.50
CA ALA A 201 43.05 -24.06 121.64
C ALA A 201 42.15 -25.03 122.43
N ASP A 202 41.34 -24.48 123.33
CA ASP A 202 40.27 -25.22 124.02
C ASP A 202 39.29 -25.79 122.97
N PRO A 203 39.05 -27.11 122.95
CA PRO A 203 38.19 -27.75 121.96
C PRO A 203 36.71 -27.35 122.10
N ASP A 204 36.27 -26.98 123.29
CA ASP A 204 34.89 -26.62 123.59
C ASP A 204 34.68 -25.09 123.44
N LEU A 205 35.69 -24.28 123.80
CA LEU A 205 35.74 -22.83 123.62
C LEU A 205 36.81 -22.43 122.61
N CYS A 206 36.44 -22.53 121.34
CA CYS A 206 37.34 -22.41 120.23
C CYS A 206 37.71 -20.96 119.91
N GLU A 207 39.01 -20.66 119.87
CA GLU A 207 39.54 -19.46 119.23
C GLU A 207 39.69 -19.66 117.72
N ARG A 208 39.20 -18.68 116.95
CA ARG A 208 39.19 -18.71 115.49
C ARG A 208 39.68 -17.38 114.95
N ARG A 209 40.78 -17.43 114.20
CA ARG A 209 41.29 -16.29 113.45
C ARG A 209 40.78 -16.33 112.03
N LEU A 210 40.21 -15.24 111.55
CA LEU A 210 39.77 -15.10 110.18
C LEU A 210 40.34 -13.83 109.53
N MET A 211 40.63 -13.93 108.23
CA MET A 211 41.13 -12.83 107.41
C MET A 211 40.14 -12.55 106.29
N ARG A 212 39.81 -11.28 106.08
CA ARG A 212 38.96 -10.87 104.95
C ARG A 212 39.64 -11.23 103.65
N ASN A 213 38.91 -11.84 102.72
CA ASN A 213 39.35 -12.12 101.36
C ASN A 213 39.25 -10.84 100.52
N PRO A 214 40.37 -10.15 100.21
CA PRO A 214 40.33 -8.90 99.46
C PRO A 214 39.87 -9.10 98.01
N SER A 215 39.91 -10.33 97.51
CA SER A 215 39.55 -10.68 96.14
C SER A 215 38.07 -10.99 95.97
N LEU A 216 37.32 -11.31 97.05
CA LEU A 216 35.92 -11.74 96.91
C LEU A 216 35.01 -10.68 96.27
N PRO A 217 35.10 -9.37 96.60
CA PRO A 217 34.31 -8.35 95.91
C PRO A 217 34.61 -8.30 94.41
N LYS A 218 35.87 -8.49 94.01
CA LYS A 218 36.28 -8.53 92.60
C LYS A 218 35.73 -9.78 91.91
N ILE A 219 35.79 -10.94 92.57
CA ILE A 219 35.22 -12.20 92.06
C ILE A 219 33.72 -12.03 91.82
N ARG A 220 32.97 -11.52 92.81
CA ARG A 220 31.53 -11.27 92.68
C ARG A 220 31.20 -10.28 91.55
N ALA A 221 31.98 -9.21 91.41
CA ALA A 221 31.80 -8.26 90.32
C ALA A 221 32.02 -8.91 88.94
N VAL A 222 33.07 -9.73 88.80
CA VAL A 222 33.37 -10.46 87.56
C VAL A 222 32.30 -11.52 87.26
N GLU A 223 31.82 -12.24 88.27
CA GLU A 223 30.74 -13.22 88.13
C GLU A 223 29.43 -12.55 87.67
N ALA A 224 29.09 -11.39 88.25
CA ALA A 224 27.95 -10.60 87.83
C ALA A 224 28.08 -10.09 86.39
N GLU A 225 29.25 -9.58 86.01
CA GLU A 225 29.53 -9.15 84.64
C GLU A 225 29.44 -10.33 83.65
N CYS A 226 29.97 -11.50 84.00
CA CYS A 226 29.85 -12.70 83.19
C CYS A 226 28.39 -13.16 83.03
N ALA A 227 27.56 -13.02 84.06
CA ALA A 227 26.14 -13.33 83.98
C ALA A 227 25.39 -12.36 83.05
N ASP A 228 25.66 -11.05 83.15
CA ASP A 228 25.09 -10.03 82.26
C ASP A 228 25.51 -10.25 80.80
N LEU A 229 26.80 -10.51 80.55
CA LEU A 229 27.30 -10.79 79.21
C LEU A 229 26.68 -12.06 78.60
N LYS A 230 26.48 -13.13 79.40
CA LYS A 230 25.79 -14.35 78.92
C LYS A 230 24.33 -14.08 78.56
N ALA A 231 23.63 -13.26 79.35
CA ALA A 231 22.26 -12.88 79.05
C ALA A 231 22.16 -12.09 77.73
N ARG A 232 23.01 -11.08 77.56
CA ARG A 232 23.07 -10.29 76.31
C ARG A 232 23.42 -11.14 75.09
N LEU A 233 24.34 -12.09 75.24
CA LEU A 233 24.71 -13.00 74.17
C LEU A 233 23.52 -13.86 73.73
N GLY A 234 22.74 -14.40 74.68
CA GLY A 234 21.51 -15.13 74.37
C GLY A 234 20.44 -14.28 73.67
N GLU A 235 20.28 -13.01 74.06
CA GLU A 235 19.38 -12.07 73.38
C GLU A 235 19.84 -11.77 71.94
N LEU A 236 21.14 -11.56 71.73
CA LEU A 236 21.74 -11.32 70.42
C LEU A 236 21.61 -12.55 69.50
N GLU A 237 21.83 -13.76 70.02
CA GLU A 237 21.64 -15.00 69.28
C GLU A 237 20.19 -15.18 68.84
N ALA A 238 19.22 -14.95 69.74
CA ALA A 238 17.80 -15.01 69.41
C ALA A 238 17.40 -13.97 68.34
N ALA A 239 17.92 -12.73 68.44
CA ALA A 239 17.66 -11.69 67.44
C ALA A 239 18.27 -12.04 66.07
N LEU A 240 19.45 -12.65 66.05
CA LEU A 240 20.10 -13.10 64.81
C LEU A 240 19.30 -14.24 64.14
N ASP A 241 18.77 -15.18 64.93
CA ASP A 241 17.92 -16.26 64.41
C ASP A 241 16.64 -15.71 63.78
N VAL A 242 15.98 -14.73 64.42
CA VAL A 242 14.81 -14.05 63.82
C VAL A 242 15.19 -13.34 62.51
N GLN A 243 16.28 -12.58 62.50
CA GLN A 243 16.72 -11.85 61.32
C GLN A 243 17.10 -12.78 60.16
N THR A 244 17.71 -13.93 60.44
CA THR A 244 18.05 -14.92 59.40
C THR A 244 16.80 -15.58 58.83
N GLN A 245 15.78 -15.86 59.65
CA GLN A 245 14.49 -16.37 59.18
C GLN A 245 13.74 -15.34 58.32
N GLU A 246 13.71 -14.07 58.74
CA GLU A 246 13.10 -12.98 57.96
C GLU A 246 13.78 -12.82 56.60
N ARG A 247 15.12 -12.80 56.56
CA ARG A 247 15.88 -12.75 55.30
C ARG A 247 15.64 -13.96 54.42
N ALA A 248 15.51 -15.16 55.00
CA ALA A 248 15.20 -16.37 54.24
C ALA A 248 13.80 -16.28 53.61
N ALA A 249 12.80 -15.80 54.36
CA ALA A 249 11.44 -15.59 53.86
C ALA A 249 11.39 -14.51 52.76
N GLU A 250 12.08 -13.39 52.95
CA GLU A 250 12.17 -12.32 51.95
C GLU A 250 12.87 -12.79 50.67
N ARG A 251 13.94 -13.59 50.80
CA ARG A 251 14.61 -14.22 49.68
C ARG A 251 13.69 -15.19 48.92
N GLN A 252 12.91 -16.01 49.63
CA GLN A 252 11.96 -16.92 49.00
C GLN A 252 10.86 -16.16 48.25
N SER A 253 10.36 -15.07 48.82
CA SER A 253 9.36 -14.20 48.18
C SER A 253 9.90 -13.53 46.91
N THR A 254 11.12 -13.01 46.97
CA THR A 254 11.77 -12.36 45.82
C THR A 254 12.11 -13.36 44.72
N GLU A 255 12.58 -14.57 45.05
CA GLU A 255 12.81 -15.65 44.08
C GLU A 255 11.50 -16.08 43.41
N ALA A 256 10.39 -16.21 44.16
CA ALA A 256 9.08 -16.52 43.59
C ALA A 256 8.55 -15.41 42.65
N ALA A 257 8.73 -14.14 43.03
CA ALA A 257 8.35 -13.01 42.18
C ALA A 257 9.18 -12.96 40.89
N ALA A 258 10.49 -13.21 40.97
CA ALA A 258 11.36 -13.28 39.81
C ALA A 258 10.97 -14.43 38.86
N ALA A 259 10.61 -15.60 39.40
CA ALA A 259 10.12 -16.72 38.60
C ALA A 259 8.82 -16.37 37.86
N SER A 260 7.86 -15.72 38.53
CA SER A 260 6.61 -15.26 37.90
C SER A 260 6.86 -14.23 36.80
N GLN A 261 7.77 -13.27 37.02
CA GLN A 261 8.15 -12.30 35.99
C GLN A 261 8.82 -12.97 34.79
N ALA A 262 9.66 -13.99 35.02
CA ALA A 262 10.29 -14.74 33.94
C ALA A 262 9.26 -15.48 33.08
N GLU A 263 8.24 -16.10 33.70
CA GLU A 263 7.12 -16.71 32.97
C GLU A 263 6.31 -15.68 32.17
N GLN A 264 6.01 -14.52 32.76
CA GLN A 264 5.33 -13.43 32.06
C GLN A 264 6.13 -12.95 30.85
N LEU A 265 7.43 -12.71 31.01
CA LEU A 265 8.32 -12.31 29.91
C LEU A 265 8.37 -13.38 28.81
N HIS A 266 8.42 -14.66 29.18
CA HIS A 266 8.39 -15.75 28.22
C HIS A 266 7.08 -15.75 27.42
N SER A 267 5.93 -15.61 28.10
CA SER A 267 4.62 -15.55 27.45
C SER A 267 4.48 -14.34 26.52
N LEU A 268 4.99 -13.17 26.93
CA LEU A 268 4.94 -11.95 26.15
C LEU A 268 5.84 -12.06 24.91
N THR A 269 7.02 -12.68 25.06
CA THR A 269 7.95 -12.94 23.95
C THR A 269 7.30 -13.86 22.92
N ALA A 270 6.65 -14.94 23.36
CA ALA A 270 5.91 -15.85 22.47
C ALA A 270 4.77 -15.13 21.73
N ALA A 271 3.99 -14.29 22.43
CA ALA A 271 2.92 -13.50 21.82
C ALA A 271 3.44 -12.47 20.81
N LEU A 272 4.60 -11.86 21.08
CA LEU A 272 5.27 -10.94 20.16
C LEU A 272 5.71 -11.66 18.88
N GLU A 273 6.26 -12.86 19.00
CA GLU A 273 6.69 -13.68 17.86
C GLU A 273 5.50 -14.16 17.01
N GLU A 274 4.38 -14.51 17.65
CA GLU A 274 3.14 -14.84 16.95
C GLU A 274 2.60 -13.62 16.18
N LYS A 275 2.58 -12.44 16.83
CA LYS A 275 2.17 -11.19 16.19
C LYS A 275 3.08 -10.80 15.03
N SER A 276 4.40 -10.99 15.15
CA SER A 276 5.32 -10.67 14.06
C SER A 276 5.08 -11.57 12.85
N LYS A 277 4.89 -12.88 13.07
CA LYS A 277 4.50 -13.83 12.00
C LYS A 277 3.17 -13.47 11.34
N ALA A 278 2.18 -13.07 12.14
CA ALA A 278 0.88 -12.63 11.63
C ALA A 278 0.99 -11.34 10.80
N LEU A 279 1.83 -10.39 11.24
CA LEU A 279 2.08 -9.15 10.51
C LEU A 279 2.76 -9.42 9.18
N GLU A 280 3.80 -10.25 9.15
CA GLU A 280 4.51 -10.64 7.92
C GLU A 280 3.56 -11.32 6.92
N THR A 281 2.69 -12.20 7.40
CA THR A 281 1.63 -12.82 6.59
C THR A 281 0.65 -11.78 6.04
N SER A 282 0.24 -10.81 6.85
CA SER A 282 -0.66 -9.73 6.45
C SER A 282 -0.03 -8.80 5.40
N GLU A 283 1.25 -8.47 5.56
CA GLU A 283 2.01 -7.66 4.60
C GLU A 283 2.16 -8.38 3.25
N GLN A 284 2.45 -9.68 3.26
CA GLN A 284 2.51 -10.49 2.05
C GLN A 284 1.15 -10.56 1.36
N ALA A 285 0.07 -10.79 2.12
CA ALA A 285 -1.29 -10.75 1.59
C ALA A 285 -1.64 -9.37 1.00
N ARG A 286 -1.23 -8.28 1.66
CA ARG A 286 -1.41 -6.91 1.16
C ARG A 286 -0.67 -6.71 -0.15
N LYS A 287 0.56 -7.20 -0.28
CA LYS A 287 1.35 -7.12 -1.51
C LYS A 287 0.64 -7.84 -2.67
N THR A 288 0.20 -9.08 -2.46
CA THR A 288 -0.58 -9.82 -3.47
C THR A 288 -1.85 -9.08 -3.85
N ARG A 289 -2.54 -8.45 -2.88
CA ARG A 289 -3.75 -7.66 -3.14
C ARG A 289 -3.47 -6.42 -3.97
N VAL A 290 -2.33 -5.74 -3.75
CA VAL A 290 -1.88 -4.62 -4.59
C VAL A 290 -1.62 -5.09 -6.01
N GLU A 291 -0.89 -6.19 -6.20
CA GLU A 291 -0.63 -6.78 -7.53
C GLU A 291 -1.94 -7.16 -8.24
N GLN A 292 -2.93 -7.71 -7.52
CA GLN A 292 -4.26 -7.98 -8.06
C GLN A 292 -5.00 -6.71 -8.49
N VAL A 293 -4.92 -5.64 -7.69
CA VAL A 293 -5.54 -4.35 -8.05
C VAL A 293 -4.88 -3.75 -9.29
N GLU A 294 -3.56 -3.84 -9.43
CA GLU A 294 -2.85 -3.41 -10.64
C GLU A 294 -3.27 -4.22 -11.87
N HIS A 295 -3.36 -5.55 -11.75
CA HIS A 295 -3.87 -6.41 -12.82
C HIS A 295 -5.30 -6.04 -13.23
N LEU A 296 -6.21 -5.91 -12.25
CA LEU A 296 -7.61 -5.54 -12.51
C LEU A 296 -7.72 -4.15 -13.14
N ASN A 297 -6.87 -3.20 -12.76
CA ASN A 297 -6.84 -1.89 -13.39
C ASN A 297 -6.35 -1.96 -14.85
N ALA A 298 -5.33 -2.77 -15.14
CA ALA A 298 -4.87 -3.02 -16.50
C ALA A 298 -5.96 -3.70 -17.35
N GLU A 299 -6.63 -4.70 -16.80
CA GLU A 299 -7.75 -5.39 -17.45
C GLU A 299 -8.93 -4.44 -17.70
N LYS A 300 -9.27 -3.59 -16.72
CA LYS A 300 -10.28 -2.54 -16.87
C LYS A 300 -9.91 -1.54 -17.96
N ALA A 301 -8.65 -1.11 -18.04
CA ALA A 301 -8.17 -0.22 -19.09
C ALA A 301 -8.30 -0.87 -20.47
N ALA A 302 -7.87 -2.14 -20.61
CA ALA A 302 -7.99 -2.90 -21.86
C ALA A 302 -9.46 -3.12 -22.28
N LEU A 303 -10.35 -3.40 -21.33
CA LEU A 303 -11.79 -3.51 -21.60
C LEU A 303 -12.40 -2.17 -22.00
N THR A 304 -11.98 -1.08 -21.37
CA THR A 304 -12.43 0.28 -21.73
C THR A 304 -11.99 0.63 -23.16
N GLU A 305 -10.76 0.27 -23.53
CA GLU A 305 -10.26 0.45 -24.89
C GLU A 305 -11.05 -0.40 -25.90
N LYS A 306 -11.25 -1.70 -25.61
CA LYS A 306 -12.10 -2.58 -26.45
C LYS A 306 -13.53 -2.05 -26.60
N LEU A 307 -14.12 -1.52 -25.53
CA LEU A 307 -15.45 -0.93 -25.57
C LEU A 307 -15.46 0.29 -26.49
N SER A 308 -14.48 1.20 -26.38
CA SER A 308 -14.37 2.36 -27.26
C SER A 308 -14.18 1.98 -28.74
N GLN A 309 -13.39 0.94 -29.01
CA GLN A 309 -13.21 0.40 -30.37
C GLN A 309 -14.51 -0.21 -30.91
N SER A 310 -15.25 -0.93 -30.07
CA SER A 310 -16.56 -1.50 -30.43
C SER A 310 -17.62 -0.42 -30.66
N GLU A 311 -17.63 0.64 -29.84
CA GLU A 311 -18.53 1.78 -30.00
C GLU A 311 -18.22 2.55 -31.30
N ALA A 312 -16.94 2.77 -31.61
CA ALA A 312 -16.51 3.36 -32.88
C ALA A 312 -16.88 2.49 -34.09
N ALA A 313 -16.72 1.16 -33.98
CA ALA A 313 -17.14 0.22 -35.02
C ALA A 313 -18.67 0.21 -35.20
N ALA A 314 -19.44 0.27 -34.10
CA ALA A 314 -20.89 0.36 -34.15
C ALA A 314 -21.36 1.68 -34.76
N ALA A 315 -20.70 2.80 -34.47
CA ALA A 315 -20.98 4.09 -35.10
C ALA A 315 -20.70 4.07 -36.61
N SER A 316 -19.56 3.49 -37.02
CA SER A 316 -19.20 3.26 -38.43
C SER A 316 -20.23 2.37 -39.15
N GLN A 317 -20.68 1.28 -38.52
CA GLN A 317 -21.73 0.44 -39.07
C GLN A 317 -23.09 1.16 -39.14
N ALA A 318 -23.43 2.00 -38.17
CA ALA A 318 -24.65 2.79 -38.19
C ALA A 318 -24.65 3.83 -39.33
N GLU A 319 -23.52 4.50 -39.59
CA GLU A 319 -23.34 5.37 -40.77
C GLU A 319 -23.44 4.57 -42.07
N GLN A 320 -22.84 3.38 -42.13
CA GLN A 320 -22.93 2.52 -43.30
C GLN A 320 -24.37 2.05 -43.56
N VAL A 321 -25.11 1.67 -42.52
CA VAL A 321 -26.54 1.33 -42.61
C VAL A 321 -27.35 2.53 -43.09
N GLN A 322 -27.13 3.74 -42.54
CA GLN A 322 -27.81 4.95 -43.03
C GLN A 322 -27.52 5.21 -44.51
N SER A 323 -26.27 5.06 -44.95
CA SER A 323 -25.89 5.25 -46.36
C SER A 323 -26.56 4.22 -47.29
N LEU A 324 -26.64 2.96 -46.84
CA LEU A 324 -27.29 1.88 -47.58
C LEU A 324 -28.81 2.04 -47.60
N THR A 325 -29.42 2.50 -46.51
CA THR A 325 -30.85 2.82 -46.45
C THR A 325 -31.18 3.97 -47.40
N ALA A 326 -30.37 5.03 -47.43
CA ALA A 326 -30.53 6.13 -48.38
C ALA A 326 -30.39 5.65 -49.84
N ALA A 327 -29.39 4.81 -50.14
CA ALA A 327 -29.20 4.23 -51.46
C ALA A 327 -30.35 3.28 -51.89
N LEU A 328 -30.92 2.52 -50.93
CA LEU A 328 -32.09 1.69 -51.16
C LEU A 328 -33.34 2.53 -51.45
N GLU A 329 -33.52 3.64 -50.75
CA GLU A 329 -34.64 4.57 -50.98
C GLU A 329 -34.51 5.31 -52.31
N GLU A 330 -33.28 5.64 -52.73
CA GLU A 330 -33.03 6.19 -54.07
C GLU A 330 -33.31 5.15 -55.16
N LYS A 331 -32.86 3.91 -54.97
CA LYS A 331 -33.16 2.81 -55.91
C LYS A 331 -34.64 2.46 -55.96
N SER A 332 -35.37 2.49 -54.84
CA SER A 332 -36.81 2.24 -54.85
C SER A 332 -37.56 3.32 -55.61
N LYS A 333 -37.21 4.61 -55.41
CA LYS A 333 -37.75 5.72 -56.21
C LYS A 333 -37.43 5.58 -57.71
N ALA A 334 -36.21 5.16 -58.05
CA ALA A 334 -35.82 4.91 -59.45
C ALA A 334 -36.59 3.73 -60.07
N LEU A 335 -36.84 2.66 -59.30
CA LEU A 335 -37.62 1.51 -59.74
C LEU A 335 -39.09 1.87 -59.95
N GLU A 336 -39.68 2.63 -59.02
CA GLU A 336 -41.06 3.12 -59.12
C GLU A 336 -41.25 4.02 -60.36
N THR A 337 -40.26 4.88 -60.65
CA THR A 337 -40.24 5.70 -61.87
C THR A 337 -40.13 4.83 -63.14
N SER A 338 -39.32 3.77 -63.12
CA SER A 338 -39.19 2.82 -64.23
C SER A 338 -40.44 1.98 -64.44
N GLU A 339 -41.13 1.56 -63.38
CA GLU A 339 -42.39 0.83 -63.46
C GLU A 339 -43.53 1.70 -64.01
N GLN A 340 -43.59 2.97 -63.61
CA GLN A 340 -44.54 3.94 -64.16
C GLN A 340 -44.28 4.16 -65.66
N ALA A 341 -43.02 4.31 -66.08
CA ALA A 341 -42.65 4.40 -67.49
C ALA A 341 -43.00 3.13 -68.28
N ARG A 342 -42.86 1.94 -67.68
CA ARG A 342 -43.29 0.67 -68.28
C ARG A 342 -44.80 0.61 -68.47
N LYS A 343 -45.58 1.08 -67.49
CA LYS A 343 -47.05 1.13 -67.57
C LYS A 343 -47.52 2.03 -68.72
N THR A 344 -46.97 3.23 -68.86
CA THR A 344 -47.26 4.13 -69.99
C THR A 344 -46.91 3.50 -71.34
N ARG A 345 -45.83 2.72 -71.40
CA ARG A 345 -45.39 2.04 -72.62
C ARG A 345 -46.29 0.86 -73.01
N VAL A 346 -46.88 0.17 -72.04
CA VAL A 346 -47.91 -0.87 -72.27
C VAL A 346 -49.19 -0.24 -72.83
N GLU A 347 -49.65 0.87 -72.26
CA GLU A 347 -50.81 1.61 -72.76
C GLU A 347 -50.59 2.12 -74.21
N GLN A 348 -49.38 2.56 -74.56
CA GLN A 348 -49.02 2.91 -75.95
C GLN A 348 -49.06 1.72 -76.91
N VAL A 349 -48.65 0.52 -76.49
CA VAL A 349 -48.70 -0.68 -77.33
C VAL A 349 -50.14 -1.14 -77.56
N GLU A 350 -51.02 -1.01 -76.57
CA GLU A 350 -52.46 -1.29 -76.74
C GLU A 350 -53.12 -0.32 -77.73
N HIS A 351 -52.81 0.98 -77.63
CA HIS A 351 -53.28 1.99 -78.60
C HIS A 351 -52.83 1.68 -80.03
N LEU A 352 -51.54 1.35 -80.23
CA LEU A 352 -50.99 1.02 -81.56
C LEU A 352 -51.58 -0.27 -82.15
N ASN A 353 -51.95 -1.24 -81.31
CA ASN A 353 -52.60 -2.47 -81.77
C ASN A 353 -54.06 -2.24 -82.19
N ALA A 354 -54.79 -1.36 -81.51
CA ALA A 354 -56.13 -0.95 -81.95
C ALA A 354 -56.09 -0.19 -83.29
N GLU A 355 -55.08 0.67 -83.48
CA GLU A 355 -54.87 1.43 -84.73
C GLU A 355 -54.51 0.52 -85.92
N LYS A 356 -53.72 -0.54 -85.68
CA LYS A 356 -53.39 -1.56 -86.69
C LYS A 356 -54.61 -2.40 -87.11
N ALA A 357 -55.52 -2.72 -86.18
CA ALA A 357 -56.76 -3.43 -86.50
C ALA A 357 -57.67 -2.59 -87.41
N ALA A 358 -57.82 -1.29 -87.12
CA ALA A 358 -58.61 -0.37 -87.93
C ALA A 358 -58.04 -0.15 -89.35
N LEU A 359 -56.72 -0.17 -89.51
CA LEU A 359 -56.06 -0.08 -90.83
C LEU A 359 -56.22 -1.35 -91.67
N THR A 360 -56.28 -2.53 -91.04
CA THR A 360 -56.47 -3.81 -91.73
C THR A 360 -57.88 -3.94 -92.32
N GLU A 361 -58.89 -3.38 -91.65
CA GLU A 361 -60.27 -3.34 -92.15
C GLU A 361 -60.47 -2.31 -93.29
N ARG A 362 -59.74 -1.19 -93.28
CA ARG A 362 -59.70 -0.25 -94.43
C ARG A 362 -59.03 -0.82 -95.67
N LEU A 363 -58.08 -1.74 -95.51
CA LEU A 363 -57.39 -2.38 -96.63
C LEU A 363 -58.30 -3.38 -97.37
N SER A 364 -59.09 -4.18 -96.65
CA SER A 364 -60.03 -5.14 -97.27
C SER A 364 -61.17 -4.44 -98.02
N GLN A 365 -61.64 -3.30 -97.52
CA GLN A 365 -62.64 -2.48 -98.21
C GLN A 365 -62.09 -1.80 -99.48
N SER A 366 -60.79 -1.50 -99.52
CA SER A 366 -60.11 -0.93 -100.69
C SER A 366 -59.87 -1.97 -101.79
N GLU A 367 -59.61 -3.24 -101.44
CA GLU A 367 -59.39 -4.31 -102.42
C GLU A 367 -60.70 -4.74 -103.11
N ALA A 368 -61.85 -4.70 -102.41
CA ALA A 368 -63.17 -4.91 -103.03
C ALA A 368 -63.56 -3.80 -104.03
N ALA A 369 -63.14 -2.55 -103.78
CA ALA A 369 -63.38 -1.43 -104.70
C ALA A 369 -62.53 -1.52 -105.98
N ALA A 370 -61.31 -2.08 -105.90
CA ALA A 370 -60.42 -2.27 -107.05
C ALA A 370 -60.93 -3.32 -108.04
N ALA A 371 -61.61 -4.37 -107.58
CA ALA A 371 -62.21 -5.40 -108.45
C ALA A 371 -63.36 -4.84 -109.32
N SER A 372 -64.18 -3.92 -108.77
CA SER A 372 -65.28 -3.29 -109.52
C SER A 372 -64.83 -2.27 -110.58
N GLN A 373 -63.62 -1.71 -110.45
CA GLN A 373 -63.01 -0.80 -111.41
C GLN A 373 -62.41 -1.54 -112.62
N ALA A 374 -61.98 -2.81 -112.46
CA ALA A 374 -61.42 -3.60 -113.55
C ALA A 374 -62.47 -4.00 -114.62
N GLU A 375 -63.72 -4.28 -114.23
CA GLU A 375 -64.82 -4.50 -115.19
C GLU A 375 -65.23 -3.22 -115.94
N ARG A 376 -65.13 -2.05 -115.28
CA ARG A 376 -65.43 -0.73 -115.87
C ARG A 376 -64.44 -0.38 -116.99
N VAL A 377 -63.17 -0.77 -116.87
CA VAL A 377 -62.12 -0.53 -117.87
C VAL A 377 -62.32 -1.36 -119.15
N GLN A 378 -62.83 -2.59 -119.08
CA GLN A 378 -63.18 -3.36 -120.28
C GLN A 378 -64.35 -2.73 -121.07
N SER A 379 -65.35 -2.16 -120.40
CA SER A 379 -66.48 -1.50 -121.07
C SER A 379 -66.13 -0.17 -121.75
N LEU A 380 -65.11 0.53 -121.26
CA LEU A 380 -64.65 1.81 -121.83
C LEU A 380 -63.67 1.65 -123.00
N THR A 381 -62.95 0.53 -123.07
CA THR A 381 -62.09 0.21 -124.23
C THR A 381 -62.92 -0.09 -125.48
N ALA A 382 -64.10 -0.71 -125.33
CA ALA A 382 -65.06 -0.89 -126.43
C ALA A 382 -65.70 0.44 -126.93
N ALA A 383 -65.70 1.50 -126.11
CA ALA A 383 -66.30 2.80 -126.46
C ALA A 383 -65.30 3.83 -127.02
N LEU A 384 -63.99 3.57 -126.91
CA LEU A 384 -62.93 4.46 -127.43
C LEU A 384 -62.59 4.18 -128.90
N GLU A 385 -62.84 2.97 -129.41
CA GLU A 385 -62.58 2.57 -130.81
C GLU A 385 -63.66 3.07 -131.78
N GLU A 386 -64.89 3.30 -131.29
CA GLU A 386 -65.99 3.91 -132.05
C GLU A 386 -65.87 5.46 -132.07
N LYS A 387 -65.24 6.04 -131.05
CA LYS A 387 -65.02 7.49 -130.92
C LYS A 387 -63.68 7.98 -131.48
N SER A 388 -62.86 7.10 -132.07
CA SER A 388 -61.80 7.44 -133.04
C SER A 388 -62.32 7.50 -134.48
N LYS A 389 -63.64 7.66 -134.64
CA LYS A 389 -64.22 8.85 -135.30
C LYS A 389 -63.61 9.18 -136.66
N ALA A 390 -64.44 9.45 -137.67
CA ALA A 390 -65.42 10.56 -137.65
C ALA A 390 -64.88 11.94 -137.17
N LEU A 391 -63.56 12.05 -136.98
CA LEU A 391 -62.75 13.25 -136.77
C LEU A 391 -61.89 13.43 -138.03
N GLU A 392 -61.51 12.34 -138.70
CA GLU A 392 -60.86 12.35 -140.02
C GLU A 392 -61.80 12.86 -141.14
N SER A 393 -63.12 12.71 -141.00
CA SER A 393 -64.11 13.28 -141.93
C SER A 393 -64.37 14.79 -141.72
N SER A 394 -63.84 15.39 -140.65
CA SER A 394 -64.12 16.78 -140.25
C SER A 394 -62.97 17.76 -140.53
N GLU A 395 -61.79 17.27 -140.94
CA GLU A 395 -60.58 18.10 -141.00
C GLU A 395 -60.28 18.71 -142.40
N GLN A 396 -60.77 18.16 -143.52
CA GLN A 396 -60.42 18.70 -144.87
C GLN A 396 -61.57 19.08 -145.82
N ALA A 397 -62.83 19.05 -145.40
CA ALA A 397 -63.91 19.76 -146.09
C ALA A 397 -63.81 21.30 -145.91
N ARG A 398 -62.96 21.76 -144.97
CA ARG A 398 -62.87 23.16 -144.54
C ARG A 398 -61.46 23.77 -144.61
N LYS A 399 -60.65 23.29 -145.56
CA LYS A 399 -59.72 24.13 -146.34
C LYS A 399 -60.30 24.37 -147.75
N THR A 400 -61.63 24.46 -147.86
CA THR A 400 -62.25 25.77 -148.05
C THR A 400 -61.54 26.52 -149.18
N ARG A 401 -62.00 26.42 -150.42
CA ARG A 401 -63.14 27.21 -150.94
C ARG A 401 -62.94 28.73 -150.87
N VAL A 402 -61.92 29.26 -150.20
CA VAL A 402 -61.80 30.70 -149.94
C VAL A 402 -60.38 31.23 -150.16
N GLU A 403 -59.52 30.51 -150.88
CA GLU A 403 -58.64 31.17 -151.87
C GLU A 403 -59.19 30.93 -153.28
N GLN A 404 -60.51 31.06 -153.46
CA GLN A 404 -60.93 32.25 -154.17
C GLN A 404 -60.23 32.35 -155.54
N VAL A 405 -60.89 32.00 -156.64
CA VAL A 405 -62.09 32.72 -157.12
C VAL A 405 -61.91 34.26 -157.17
N GLU A 406 -60.97 34.85 -156.41
CA GLU A 406 -60.50 36.24 -156.50
C GLU A 406 -59.40 36.43 -157.56
N ASN A 407 -58.82 35.35 -158.12
CA ASN A 407 -58.02 35.46 -159.36
C ASN A 407 -58.61 34.74 -160.58
N LEU A 408 -59.88 34.34 -160.53
CA LEU A 408 -60.62 33.88 -161.73
C LEU A 408 -61.19 35.03 -162.57
N ASN A 409 -60.98 36.31 -162.24
CA ASN A 409 -61.64 37.41 -162.97
C ASN A 409 -60.83 38.70 -163.19
N SER A 410 -59.58 38.83 -162.72
CA SER A 410 -58.76 40.02 -162.95
C SER A 410 -57.95 40.00 -164.26
N GLU A 411 -57.66 38.84 -164.86
CA GLU A 411 -57.00 38.74 -166.20
C GLU A 411 -57.79 37.96 -167.27
N LYS A 412 -59.08 37.69 -167.01
CA LYS A 412 -60.08 37.66 -168.09
C LYS A 412 -60.25 39.04 -168.74
N ALA A 413 -59.72 40.12 -168.15
CA ALA A 413 -59.67 41.49 -168.70
C ALA A 413 -58.30 41.85 -169.34
N ALA A 414 -57.39 40.85 -169.46
CA ALA A 414 -56.32 40.81 -170.47
C ALA A 414 -56.71 39.91 -171.66
N LEU A 415 -58.01 39.63 -171.81
CA LEU A 415 -58.64 39.71 -173.12
C LEU A 415 -58.09 40.94 -173.85
N THR A 416 -57.86 40.82 -175.15
CA THR A 416 -58.08 41.97 -176.04
C THR A 416 -56.91 42.95 -176.22
N GLU A 417 -55.79 42.90 -175.47
CA GLU A 417 -54.59 43.71 -175.82
C GLU A 417 -53.41 42.93 -176.43
N LYS A 418 -53.16 41.66 -176.11
CA LYS A 418 -52.10 40.85 -176.78
C LYS A 418 -52.58 39.82 -177.79
N LEU A 419 -53.77 40.11 -178.32
CA LEU A 419 -54.11 39.93 -179.72
C LEU A 419 -53.59 41.12 -180.59
N SER A 420 -53.26 42.31 -180.05
CA SER A 420 -52.63 43.40 -180.85
C SER A 420 -51.14 43.17 -181.17
N LYS A 421 -50.53 42.21 -180.47
CA LYS A 421 -49.36 41.49 -181.00
C LYS A 421 -49.75 40.10 -181.42
N SER A 422 -50.32 40.09 -182.60
CA SER A 422 -49.58 39.50 -183.68
C SER A 422 -49.83 37.99 -183.78
N GLU A 423 -50.82 37.54 -184.55
CA GLU A 423 -51.49 38.26 -185.66
C GLU A 423 -50.52 38.95 -186.66
N ALA A 424 -49.22 38.73 -186.46
CA ALA A 424 -48.16 38.54 -187.45
C ALA A 424 -47.74 37.05 -187.44
N ALA A 425 -48.56 36.13 -186.93
CA ALA A 425 -48.39 34.68 -187.12
C ALA A 425 -49.73 33.94 -187.30
N ALA A 426 -50.76 34.69 -187.66
CA ALA A 426 -51.77 34.29 -188.64
C ALA A 426 -51.54 35.03 -189.98
N ALA A 427 -50.27 35.35 -190.31
CA ALA A 427 -49.80 35.53 -191.69
C ALA A 427 -49.17 34.25 -192.27
N SER A 428 -49.18 33.14 -191.51
CA SER A 428 -49.17 31.79 -192.08
C SER A 428 -50.43 31.07 -191.62
N GLN A 429 -51.57 31.45 -192.19
CA GLN A 429 -52.06 30.71 -193.36
C GLN A 429 -52.37 29.25 -192.96
N ALA A 430 -53.61 28.88 -192.69
CA ALA A 430 -54.83 29.43 -193.31
C ALA A 430 -54.72 29.59 -194.84
N GLU A 431 -53.74 28.87 -195.43
CA GLU A 431 -53.71 28.37 -196.80
C GLU A 431 -54.06 26.86 -196.85
N GLN A 432 -54.10 26.08 -195.75
CA GLN A 432 -54.46 24.63 -195.84
C GLN A 432 -55.65 24.10 -195.00
N VAL A 433 -56.37 24.98 -194.28
CA VAL A 433 -57.80 24.75 -193.93
C VAL A 433 -58.73 25.39 -194.97
N ARG A 434 -58.16 26.07 -196.00
CA ARG A 434 -58.85 26.44 -197.27
C ARG A 434 -58.95 25.26 -198.26
N SER A 435 -58.47 24.03 -197.94
CA SER A 435 -58.56 22.85 -198.83
C SER A 435 -59.61 21.78 -198.49
N LEU A 436 -60.24 21.71 -197.30
CA LEU A 436 -61.49 20.92 -197.17
C LEU A 436 -62.75 21.71 -197.60
N THR A 437 -62.64 22.94 -198.12
CA THR A 437 -63.81 23.73 -198.57
C THR A 437 -63.59 24.43 -199.90
N ALA A 438 -62.79 23.79 -200.75
CA ALA A 438 -63.25 23.45 -202.08
C ALA A 438 -63.91 22.03 -202.16
N GLU A 439 -63.91 21.16 -201.12
CA GLU A 439 -64.50 19.77 -201.23
C GLU A 439 -65.48 19.28 -200.13
N LYS A 440 -66.35 20.17 -199.64
CA LYS A 440 -67.79 19.85 -199.54
C LYS A 440 -68.53 20.16 -200.86
N THR A 441 -67.81 20.59 -201.91
CA THR A 441 -68.17 20.21 -203.29
C THR A 441 -67.83 18.75 -203.62
N ALA A 442 -67.18 17.98 -202.71
CA ALA A 442 -67.11 16.53 -202.83
C ALA A 442 -67.71 15.79 -201.64
N LEU A 443 -69.00 16.06 -201.44
CA LEU A 443 -69.91 14.93 -201.21
C LEU A 443 -69.91 14.39 -199.76
N SER A 444 -70.86 14.76 -198.91
CA SER A 444 -72.26 15.05 -199.25
C SER A 444 -72.88 14.10 -200.31
N ALA A 445 -72.19 12.97 -200.56
CA ALA A 445 -72.68 11.70 -201.09
C ALA A 445 -72.06 10.46 -200.37
N GLN A 446 -71.17 10.55 -199.36
CA GLN A 446 -70.76 9.32 -198.64
C GLN A 446 -71.52 9.02 -197.33
N VAL A 447 -72.18 10.04 -196.78
CA VAL A 447 -73.38 9.81 -195.94
C VAL A 447 -74.57 9.32 -196.80
N ASP A 448 -74.42 9.19 -198.14
CA ASP A 448 -75.30 8.38 -199.00
C ASP A 448 -74.75 6.97 -199.35
N ASP A 449 -73.48 6.59 -199.07
CA ASP A 449 -72.91 5.29 -199.51
C ASP A 449 -72.66 4.23 -198.41
N LEU A 450 -72.25 4.54 -197.14
CA LEU A 450 -71.92 3.47 -196.15
C LEU A 450 -72.88 3.30 -194.96
N THR A 451 -74.00 4.03 -194.97
CA THR A 451 -75.28 3.50 -194.48
C THR A 451 -76.02 2.75 -195.62
N LYS A 452 -75.35 2.55 -196.77
CA LYS A 452 -75.82 1.72 -197.90
C LYS A 452 -74.87 0.56 -198.32
N LYS A 453 -73.68 0.42 -197.74
CA LYS A 453 -72.93 -0.87 -197.63
C LYS A 453 -72.47 -1.10 -196.18
N LEU A 454 -73.37 -1.09 -195.20
CA LEU A 454 -74.49 -2.03 -195.12
C LEU A 454 -74.01 -3.47 -195.39
N ALA A 455 -74.03 -4.26 -194.31
CA ALA A 455 -74.42 -5.66 -194.37
C ALA A 455 -73.48 -6.72 -194.99
N GLU A 456 -72.25 -6.47 -195.45
CA GLU A 456 -71.42 -7.56 -196.03
C GLU A 456 -69.88 -7.47 -195.76
N ALA A 457 -69.31 -8.37 -194.91
CA ALA A 457 -67.91 -8.91 -194.84
C ALA A 457 -66.82 -8.27 -193.90
N SER A 458 -65.83 -8.93 -193.22
CA SER A 458 -65.43 -10.32 -192.82
C SER A 458 -63.99 -10.37 -192.15
N LEU A 459 -63.72 -11.16 -191.06
CA LEU A 459 -62.47 -11.94 -190.64
C LEU A 459 -61.01 -11.37 -190.28
N VAL A 460 -60.49 -11.59 -189.03
CA VAL A 460 -59.11 -11.91 -188.37
C VAL A 460 -57.74 -11.08 -188.45
N THR A 461 -56.95 -10.94 -187.31
CA THR A 461 -55.44 -11.15 -187.00
C THR A 461 -54.46 -10.07 -186.35
N LYS A 462 -53.47 -10.57 -185.53
CA LYS A 462 -52.00 -10.25 -185.20
C LYS A 462 -51.47 -8.90 -184.63
N ALA A 463 -50.66 -8.85 -183.55
CA ALA A 463 -49.17 -9.00 -183.39
C ALA A 463 -48.37 -7.76 -183.89
N ASP A 464 -47.28 -7.23 -183.31
CA ASP A 464 -46.00 -7.83 -182.91
C ASP A 464 -44.99 -6.65 -182.72
N LEU A 465 -44.07 -6.68 -181.76
CA LEU A 465 -42.66 -7.06 -181.97
C LEU A 465 -41.71 -5.88 -182.23
N ALA A 466 -40.55 -5.96 -181.58
CA ALA A 466 -39.27 -5.35 -181.98
C ALA A 466 -39.24 -3.83 -182.22
N ALA A 467 -38.64 -3.08 -181.29
CA ALA A 467 -37.71 -1.95 -181.56
C ALA A 467 -37.56 -1.12 -180.27
N ALA A 468 -37.13 -1.67 -179.14
CA ALA A 468 -35.87 -2.37 -178.97
C ALA A 468 -34.70 -1.70 -179.72
N HIS A 469 -33.60 -1.60 -178.99
CA HIS A 469 -32.25 -1.72 -179.49
C HIS A 469 -31.46 -0.53 -179.98
N ALA A 470 -32.02 0.60 -180.40
CA ALA A 470 -31.15 1.57 -181.09
C ALA A 470 -30.86 2.85 -180.31
N GLU A 471 -31.87 3.46 -179.72
CA GLU A 471 -31.69 4.88 -179.42
C GLU A 471 -31.01 5.08 -178.08
N ARG A 472 -29.71 5.34 -178.21
CA ARG A 472 -29.05 6.40 -177.46
C ARG A 472 -28.27 5.87 -176.26
N ASP A 473 -27.36 4.93 -176.47
CA ASP A 473 -26.36 5.06 -177.57
C ASP A 473 -25.53 6.37 -177.45
N ARG A 474 -26.11 7.48 -176.97
CA ARG A 474 -25.63 8.85 -177.15
C ARG A 474 -25.50 9.63 -175.84
N LEU A 475 -26.19 9.28 -174.74
CA LEU A 475 -25.97 9.97 -173.44
C LEU A 475 -24.69 9.52 -172.71
N ARG A 476 -23.99 8.58 -173.34
CA ARG A 476 -22.54 8.35 -173.32
C ARG A 476 -21.68 9.60 -173.62
N LYS A 477 -22.23 10.80 -173.94
CA LYS A 477 -21.44 11.96 -174.37
C LYS A 477 -21.43 13.18 -173.42
N GLU A 478 -22.42 13.40 -172.56
CA GLU A 478 -22.58 14.76 -171.96
C GLU A 478 -22.07 14.96 -170.54
N LEU A 479 -21.75 13.90 -169.78
CA LEU A 479 -20.96 14.13 -168.56
C LEU A 479 -19.47 14.36 -168.87
N GLU A 480 -19.08 14.31 -170.15
CA GLU A 480 -17.89 14.97 -170.67
C GLU A 480 -17.84 16.48 -170.33
N ASP A 481 -18.94 17.12 -169.90
CA ASP A 481 -18.91 18.53 -169.46
C ASP A 481 -18.54 18.71 -167.99
N THR A 482 -18.54 17.63 -167.19
CA THR A 482 -17.84 17.62 -165.88
C THR A 482 -16.33 17.84 -166.00
N LYS A 483 -15.81 17.79 -167.22
CA LYS A 483 -14.45 18.20 -167.58
C LYS A 483 -14.25 19.72 -167.51
N ALA A 484 -15.33 20.54 -167.53
CA ALA A 484 -15.23 22.00 -167.55
C ALA A 484 -15.24 22.66 -166.16
N ALA A 485 -16.02 22.21 -165.18
CA ALA A 485 -16.06 22.92 -163.87
C ALA A 485 -14.92 22.55 -162.92
N LEU A 486 -14.20 21.45 -163.20
CA LEU A 486 -12.89 21.17 -162.59
C LEU A 486 -11.88 22.31 -162.86
N GLN A 487 -12.14 23.13 -163.89
CA GLN A 487 -11.43 24.36 -164.21
C GLN A 487 -11.79 25.54 -163.29
N THR A 488 -12.97 25.54 -162.64
CA THR A 488 -13.33 26.57 -161.65
C THR A 488 -12.63 26.33 -160.31
N SER A 489 -12.39 25.06 -159.96
CA SER A 489 -11.50 24.69 -158.85
C SER A 489 -10.05 25.15 -159.09
N GLN A 490 -9.63 25.31 -160.35
CA GLN A 490 -8.35 25.95 -160.70
C GLN A 490 -8.36 27.47 -160.50
N THR A 491 -9.52 28.14 -160.51
CA THR A 491 -9.61 29.60 -160.39
C THR A 491 -9.55 30.08 -158.94
N GLN A 492 -10.11 29.35 -157.95
CA GLN A 492 -9.90 29.70 -156.54
C GLN A 492 -8.49 29.34 -156.05
N ARG A 493 -7.88 28.30 -156.62
CA ARG A 493 -6.46 28.00 -156.41
C ARG A 493 -5.53 29.07 -157.01
N ALA A 494 -5.94 29.76 -158.07
CA ALA A 494 -5.20 30.88 -158.65
C ALA A 494 -5.25 32.16 -157.78
N GLN A 495 -6.32 32.39 -157.01
CA GLN A 495 -6.37 33.56 -156.10
C GLN A 495 -5.52 33.38 -154.83
N LEU A 496 -5.38 32.15 -154.30
CA LEU A 496 -4.40 31.87 -153.24
C LEU A 496 -2.96 31.81 -153.76
N ALA A 497 -2.76 31.53 -155.06
CA ALA A 497 -1.46 31.69 -155.71
C ALA A 497 -1.03 33.17 -155.81
N GLN A 498 -1.95 34.13 -155.88
CA GLN A 498 -1.61 35.56 -155.80
C GLN A 498 -1.16 36.00 -154.38
N SER A 499 -1.51 35.23 -153.34
CA SER A 499 -0.95 35.37 -151.98
C SER A 499 0.41 34.69 -151.79
N ARG A 500 0.85 33.89 -152.78
CA ARG A 500 2.20 33.33 -152.83
C ARG A 500 3.24 34.40 -153.19
N ASP A 501 2.86 35.47 -153.88
CA ASP A 501 3.84 36.44 -154.44
C ASP A 501 4.20 37.62 -153.53
N ASP A 502 3.35 37.99 -152.57
CA ASP A 502 3.65 39.06 -151.60
C ASP A 502 4.33 38.54 -150.31
N ILE A 503 4.28 37.23 -150.02
CA ILE A 503 5.03 36.59 -148.91
C ILE A 503 6.41 36.11 -149.35
N VAL A 504 6.65 35.77 -150.63
CA VAL A 504 8.02 35.58 -151.14
C VAL A 504 8.88 36.86 -150.98
N ARG A 505 8.25 38.04 -150.88
CA ARG A 505 8.96 39.33 -150.80
C ARG A 505 9.23 39.82 -149.37
N ALA A 506 8.43 39.37 -148.41
CA ALA A 506 8.67 39.61 -147.00
C ALA A 506 9.36 38.38 -146.40
N GLU A 507 10.59 38.56 -145.95
CA GLU A 507 11.28 37.63 -145.04
C GLU A 507 12.10 36.47 -145.65
N GLY A 508 12.47 36.63 -146.93
CA GLY A 508 13.89 36.56 -147.33
C GLY A 508 14.82 37.56 -146.59
N GLN A 509 14.41 38.07 -145.42
CA GLN A 509 15.13 38.93 -144.48
C GLN A 509 15.33 38.24 -143.11
N ILE A 510 14.83 36.99 -142.92
CA ILE A 510 15.21 36.07 -141.83
C ILE A 510 15.78 34.74 -142.39
N ALA A 511 16.18 34.66 -143.66
CA ALA A 511 17.55 35.09 -143.93
C ALA A 511 18.44 35.04 -142.68
N LEU A 512 19.50 34.25 -142.82
CA LEU A 512 20.80 34.92 -142.91
C LEU A 512 21.23 35.63 -141.62
N ILE A 513 20.61 35.26 -140.51
CA ILE A 513 20.89 35.72 -139.18
C ILE A 513 20.49 34.53 -138.31
N LYS A 514 21.51 33.83 -137.80
CA LYS A 514 21.45 32.53 -137.13
C LYS A 514 21.21 31.33 -138.07
N ASP A 515 21.60 31.35 -139.34
CA ASP A 515 23.01 31.31 -139.74
C ASP A 515 23.94 31.81 -138.67
N LEU A 516 24.75 30.84 -138.27
CA LEU A 516 26.05 31.20 -137.82
C LEU A 516 25.96 31.80 -136.42
N LEU A 517 27.11 31.67 -135.78
CA LEU A 517 27.56 32.73 -134.93
C LEU A 517 26.86 32.78 -133.57
N LEU A 518 27.34 32.07 -132.57
CA LEU A 518 28.76 31.97 -132.29
C LEU A 518 28.94 30.99 -131.14
N SER A 519 29.84 30.05 -131.40
CA SER A 519 30.97 29.83 -130.50
C SER A 519 30.63 29.21 -129.15
N GLY A 520 30.56 27.89 -129.19
CA GLY A 520 31.71 27.17 -128.68
C GLY A 520 31.88 27.21 -127.16
N PRO A 521 33.10 26.95 -126.74
CA PRO A 521 33.40 25.93 -125.74
C PRO A 521 33.69 26.60 -124.39
N GLU A 522 34.27 25.82 -123.48
CA GLU A 522 35.07 26.29 -122.35
C GLU A 522 34.27 26.53 -121.06
N LEU A 523 34.57 25.90 -119.92
CA LEU A 523 35.79 25.21 -119.47
C LEU A 523 35.47 23.97 -118.62
#